data_AF-A0A846T1S0-F1
#
_entry.id   AF-A0A846T1S0-F1
#
_cell.length_a   1.000
_cell.length_b   1.000
_cell.length_c   1.000
_cell.angle_alpha   90.00
_cell.angle_beta   90.00
_cell.angle_gamma   90.00
#
_symmetry.space_group_name_H-M   'P 1'
#
loop_
_entity.id
_entity.type
_entity.pdbx_description
1 polymer ?
#
loop_
_entity_poly.entity_id
_entity_poly.type
_entity_poly.pdbx_seq_one_letter_code
_entity_poly.pdbx_strand_id
1 'polypeptide(L)'
;MGQPLYAALPGFRLIGLADVLARVLRSGMAQEIAECLYQDNRASHWAEYHVYPLPSGELVVIIRDVSRRRQSVDALRASEEKYRICF
;
A
#
# COMPACT_ATOMS: atom_id res chain seq x y z
N MET A 1 -0.97 24.72 -7.42
CA MET A 1 0.12 24.11 -8.22
C MET A 1 0.37 22.71 -7.68
N GLY A 2 0.47 21.71 -8.57
CA GLY A 2 0.79 20.34 -8.17
C GLY A 2 2.25 20.19 -7.76
N GLN A 3 2.52 19.26 -6.85
CA GLN A 3 3.88 18.85 -6.49
C GLN A 3 4.18 17.47 -7.11
N PRO A 4 5.44 17.18 -7.47
CA PRO A 4 5.78 15.89 -8.02
C PRO A 4 5.56 14.79 -6.97
N LEU A 5 5.09 13.62 -7.42
CA LEU A 5 4.76 12.48 -6.55
C LEU A 5 5.93 12.08 -5.63
N TYR A 6 7.18 12.23 -6.08
CA TYR A 6 8.37 11.85 -5.28
C TYR A 6 8.68 12.84 -4.16
N ALA A 7 8.19 14.07 -4.27
CA ALA A 7 8.30 15.04 -3.19
C ALA A 7 7.23 14.79 -2.12
N ALA A 8 6.03 14.36 -2.55
CA ALA A 8 4.93 14.03 -1.64
C ALA A 8 5.14 12.68 -0.92
N LEU A 9 5.66 11.67 -1.61
CA LEU A 9 5.84 10.30 -1.12
C LEU A 9 7.23 9.74 -1.46
N PRO A 10 8.31 10.13 -0.75
CA PRO A 10 9.67 9.74 -1.11
C PRO A 10 9.89 8.21 -1.18
N GLY A 11 9.16 7.45 -0.37
CA GLY A 11 9.25 5.98 -0.29
C GLY A 11 8.65 5.23 -1.48
N PHE A 12 7.93 5.89 -2.40
CA PHE A 12 7.17 5.19 -3.44
C PHE A 12 8.05 4.42 -4.45
N ARG A 13 9.32 4.82 -4.61
CA ARG A 13 10.27 4.14 -5.53
C ARG A 13 10.62 2.73 -5.06
N LEU A 14 10.61 2.50 -3.75
CA LEU A 14 11.00 1.21 -3.16
C LEU A 14 9.89 0.15 -3.28
N ILE A 15 8.64 0.59 -3.41
CA ILE A 15 7.46 -0.30 -3.51
C ILE A 15 7.05 -0.59 -4.97
N GLY A 16 7.80 -0.10 -5.97
CA GLY A 16 7.49 -0.33 -7.39
C GLY A 16 6.23 0.40 -7.89
N LEU A 17 5.71 1.38 -7.14
CA LEU A 17 4.48 2.11 -7.50
C LEU A 17 4.63 2.82 -8.87
N ALA A 18 5.82 3.31 -9.19
CA ALA A 18 6.11 3.95 -10.48
C ALA A 18 5.79 3.03 -11.68
N ASP A 19 6.21 1.77 -11.58
CA ASP A 19 6.02 0.79 -12.64
C ASP A 19 4.56 0.38 -12.78
N VAL A 20 3.82 0.36 -11.67
CA VAL A 20 2.38 0.11 -11.68
C VAL A 20 1.65 1.28 -12.32
N LEU A 21 1.96 2.52 -11.95
CA LEU A 21 1.39 3.72 -12.59
C LEU A 21 1.64 3.71 -14.11
N ALA A 22 2.87 3.44 -14.53
CA ALA A 22 3.24 3.35 -15.94
C ALA A 22 2.53 2.19 -16.67
N ARG A 23 2.29 1.06 -15.99
CA ARG A 23 1.52 -0.05 -16.56
C ARG A 23 0.04 0.29 -16.70
N VAL A 24 -0.59 0.87 -15.67
CA VAL A 24 -2.00 1.26 -15.68
C VAL A 24 -2.26 2.34 -16.73
N LEU A 25 -1.37 3.33 -16.88
CA LEU A 25 -1.46 4.33 -17.94
C LEU A 25 -1.41 3.72 -19.34
N ARG A 26 -0.55 2.72 -19.56
CA ARG A 26 -0.41 2.06 -20.86
C ARG A 26 -1.53 1.07 -21.15
N SER A 27 -1.99 0.33 -20.14
CA SER A 27 -3.01 -0.71 -20.32
C SER A 27 -4.43 -0.17 -20.23
N GLY A 28 -4.65 0.95 -19.55
CA GLY A 28 -5.98 1.43 -19.20
C GLY A 28 -6.73 0.52 -18.21
N MET A 29 -6.04 -0.46 -17.61
CA MET A 29 -6.62 -1.40 -16.66
C MET A 29 -6.16 -1.08 -15.24
N ALA A 30 -7.11 -1.03 -14.30
CA ALA A 30 -6.82 -0.84 -12.89
C ALA A 30 -5.91 -1.96 -12.36
N GLN A 31 -5.02 -1.59 -11.43
CA GLN A 31 -4.12 -2.53 -10.78
C GLN A 31 -4.09 -2.30 -9.28
N GLU A 32 -3.73 -3.35 -8.57
CA GLU A 32 -3.59 -3.36 -7.12
C GLU A 32 -2.17 -3.79 -6.75
N ILE A 33 -1.61 -3.10 -5.76
CA ILE A 33 -0.41 -3.52 -5.05
C ILE A 33 -0.89 -4.03 -3.70
N ALA A 34 -0.70 -5.34 -3.48
CA ALA A 34 -0.98 -6.01 -2.22
C ALA A 34 -0.19 -5.38 -1.05
N GLU A 35 -0.48 -5.82 0.18
CA GLU A 35 0.18 -5.30 1.39
C GLU A 35 1.71 -5.18 1.22
N CYS A 36 2.20 -3.94 1.16
CA CYS A 36 3.61 -3.65 1.11
C CYS A 36 3.99 -2.69 2.23
N LEU A 37 5.23 -2.81 2.71
CA LEU A 37 5.75 -1.93 3.74
C LEU A 37 6.15 -0.62 3.06
N TYR A 38 5.37 0.43 3.30
CA TYR A 38 5.80 1.78 2.99
C TYR A 38 6.80 2.23 4.05
N GLN A 39 8.01 2.58 3.62
CA GLN A 39 9.03 3.12 4.50
C GLN A 39 9.69 4.33 3.85
N ASP A 40 9.69 5.45 4.56
CA ASP A 40 10.49 6.62 4.25
C ASP A 40 11.10 7.19 5.54
N ASN A 41 11.75 8.35 5.43
CA ASN A 41 12.40 9.00 6.58
C ASN A 41 11.41 9.58 7.61
N ARG A 42 10.10 9.52 7.35
CA ARG A 42 9.02 10.11 8.16
C ARG A 42 8.09 9.07 8.76
N ALA A 43 7.86 7.95 8.08
CA ALA A 43 6.90 6.93 8.47
C ALA A 43 7.28 5.53 7.96
N SER A 44 6.87 4.53 8.74
CA SER A 44 6.93 3.11 8.36
C SER A 44 5.58 2.47 8.68
N HIS A 45 4.82 2.08 7.66
CA HIS A 45 3.50 1.48 7.82
C HIS A 45 3.16 0.52 6.68
N TRP A 46 2.23 -0.40 6.94
CA TRP A 46 1.76 -1.32 5.92
C TRP A 46 0.64 -0.65 5.14
N ALA A 47 0.76 -0.64 3.81
CA ALA A 47 -0.22 -0.03 2.93
C ALA A 47 -0.58 -0.95 1.75
N GLU A 48 -1.86 -0.92 1.40
CA GLU A 48 -2.40 -1.44 0.14
C GLU A 48 -2.62 -0.25 -0.81
N TYR A 49 -2.30 -0.42 -2.09
CA TYR A 49 -2.47 0.62 -3.10
C TYR A 49 -3.37 0.12 -4.22
N HIS A 50 -4.46 0.85 -4.49
CA HIS A 50 -5.30 0.61 -5.66
C HIS A 50 -5.14 1.75 -6.65
N VAL A 51 -4.81 1.43 -7.90
CA VAL A 51 -4.55 2.40 -8.96
C VAL A 51 -5.61 2.25 -10.05
N TYR A 52 -6.36 3.32 -10.30
CA TYR A 52 -7.41 3.38 -11.31
C TYR A 52 -7.09 4.42 -12.37
N PRO A 53 -7.22 4.09 -13.66
CA PRO A 53 -7.18 5.08 -14.72
C PRO A 53 -8.52 5.80 -14.84
N LEU A 54 -8.48 7.09 -15.13
CA LEU A 54 -9.66 7.89 -15.47
C LEU A 54 -9.75 8.09 -16.99
N PRO A 55 -10.96 8.25 -17.55
CA PRO A 55 -11.14 8.58 -18.97
C PRO A 55 -10.47 9.89 -19.41
N SER A 56 -10.15 10.79 -18.45
CA SER A 56 -9.42 12.04 -18.69
C SER A 56 -7.94 11.84 -18.99
N GLY A 57 -7.39 10.63 -18.81
CA GLY A 57 -5.95 10.35 -18.89
C GLY A 57 -5.21 10.56 -17.56
N GLU A 58 -5.94 10.85 -16.48
CA GLU A 58 -5.40 10.94 -15.12
C GLU A 58 -5.42 9.58 -14.42
N LEU A 59 -4.64 9.46 -13.34
CA LEU A 59 -4.64 8.29 -12.47
C LEU A 59 -5.12 8.67 -11.06
N VAL A 60 -5.90 7.79 -10.46
CA VAL A 60 -6.27 7.85 -9.04
C VAL A 60 -5.56 6.73 -8.31
N VAL A 61 -4.89 7.08 -7.21
CA VAL A 61 -4.27 6.12 -6.29
C VAL A 61 -5.00 6.20 -4.96
N ILE A 62 -5.61 5.10 -4.55
CA ILE A 62 -6.22 4.94 -3.23
C ILE A 62 -5.22 4.19 -2.36
N ILE A 63 -4.81 4.81 -1.26
CA ILE A 63 -3.88 4.24 -0.28
C ILE A 63 -4.69 3.84 0.95
N ARG A 64 -4.62 2.57 1.33
CA ARG A 64 -5.24 2.07 2.56
C ARG A 64 -4.15 1.64 3.53
N ASP A 65 -4.11 2.28 4.70
CA ASP A 65 -3.27 1.83 5.81
C ASP A 65 -3.90 0.56 6.42
N VAL A 66 -3.15 -0.54 6.37
CA VAL A 66 -3.56 -1.85 6.89
C VAL A 66 -2.82 -2.24 8.16
N SER A 67 -1.99 -1.35 8.71
CA SER A 67 -1.22 -1.58 9.94
C SER A 67 -2.12 -1.98 11.10
N ARG A 68 -3.30 -1.34 11.22
CA ARG A 68 -4.28 -1.65 12.27
C ARG A 68 -4.92 -3.02 12.10
N ARG A 69 -5.22 -3.42 10.87
CA ARG A 69 -5.78 -4.76 10.56
C ARG A 69 -4.79 -5.84 10.99
N ARG A 70 -3.51 -5.62 10.70
CA ARG A 70 -2.43 -6.55 10.99
C ARG A 70 -2.21 -6.73 12.49
N GLN A 71 -2.21 -5.63 13.26
CA GLN A 71 -2.11 -5.69 14.73
C GLN A 71 -3.24 -6.51 15.37
N SER A 72 -4.48 -6.39 14.86
CA SER A 72 -5.59 -7.20 15.37
C SER A 72 -5.45 -8.68 15.03
N VAL A 73 -4.96 -9.02 13.83
CA VAL A 73 -4.73 -10.41 13.42
C VAL A 73 -3.58 -11.05 14.21
N ASP A 74 -2.48 -10.34 14.40
CA ASP A 74 -1.33 -10.84 15.16
C ASP A 74 -1.67 -10.98 16.66
N ALA A 75 -2.46 -10.06 17.22
CA ALA A 75 -2.95 -10.19 18.60
C ALA A 75 -3.86 -11.41 18.79
N LEU A 76 -4.74 -11.68 17.81
CA LEU A 76 -5.59 -12.86 17.83
C LEU A 76 -4.75 -14.15 17.79
N ARG A 77 -3.78 -14.24 16.87
CA ARG A 77 -2.85 -15.38 16.79
C ARG A 77 -2.03 -15.59 18.05
N ALA A 78 -1.51 -14.50 18.63
CA ALA A 78 -0.75 -14.57 19.88
C ALA A 78 -1.62 -15.06 21.07
N SER A 79 -2.92 -14.76 21.06
CA SER A 79 -3.85 -15.30 22.05
C SER A 79 -4.14 -16.79 21.82
N GLU A 80 -4.39 -17.21 20.58
CA GLU A 80 -4.65 -18.61 20.20
C GLU A 80 -3.44 -19.51 20.49
N GLU A 81 -2.22 -19.05 20.21
CA GLU A 81 -0.99 -19.80 20.51
C GLU A 81 -0.84 -20.02 22.03
N LYS A 82 -1.14 -19.02 22.86
CA LYS A 82 -1.11 -19.17 24.33
C LYS A 82 -2.10 -20.20 24.85
N TYR A 83 -3.27 -20.33 24.24
CA TYR A 83 -4.25 -21.36 24.61
C TYR A 83 -3.85 -22.76 24.14
N ARG A 84 -3.05 -22.87 23.07
CA ARG A 84 -2.63 -24.15 22.51
C ARG A 84 -1.44 -24.81 23.23
N ILE A 85 -0.66 -24.03 23.97
CA ILE A 85 0.49 -24.54 24.75
C ILE A 85 0.08 -24.83 26.21
N CYS A 86 -1.14 -24.43 26.63
CA CYS A 86 -1.63 -24.58 28.00
C CYS A 86 -2.60 -25.77 28.20
N PHE A 87 -2.73 -26.65 27.20
CA PHE A 87 -3.50 -27.90 27.29
C PHE A 87 -2.67 -29.08 26.79
#